data_AF-A0A0Q5J805-F1
#
_entry.id   AF-A0A0Q5J805-F1
#
_cell.length_a   1.000
_cell.length_b   1.000
_cell.length_c   1.000
_cell.angle_alpha   90.00
_cell.angle_beta   90.00
_cell.angle_gamma   90.00
#
_symmetry.space_group_name_H-M   'P 1'
#
loop_
_entity.id
_entity.type
_entity.pdbx_description
1 polymer ?
#
loop_
_entity_poly.entity_id
_entity_poly.type
_entity_poly.pdbx_seq_one_letter_code
_entity_poly.pdbx_strand_id
1 'polypeptide(L)'
;MTNLTTAPTTEIRNVSKTWKAVLYGCYESGSAKVCLGECVVTLSADGDGEITASINGEACPWARADEVLRAARRDGELTLLEEFRTTIGKPAASAVHRELGRLGVRHPHHYTLAQVVVQRPITSLTQLQPHEVSAVLGYAAALLAGAA
;
A
#
# COMPACT_ATOMS: atom_id res chain seq x y z
N MET A 1 1.98 -30.06 13.32
CA MET A 1 1.13 -28.86 13.29
C MET A 1 1.98 -27.73 12.70
N THR A 2 1.71 -27.35 11.46
CA THR A 2 2.54 -26.42 10.69
C THR A 2 2.18 -24.99 11.11
N ASN A 3 3.08 -24.31 11.82
CA ASN A 3 2.92 -22.89 12.14
C ASN A 3 3.01 -22.10 10.83
N LEU A 4 1.87 -21.69 10.30
CA LEU A 4 1.82 -20.66 9.27
C LEU A 4 2.18 -19.35 9.95
N THR A 5 3.44 -18.94 9.85
CA THR A 5 3.91 -17.61 10.22
C THR A 5 3.20 -16.60 9.35
N THR A 6 2.07 -16.08 9.83
CA THR A 6 1.36 -14.98 9.18
C THR A 6 2.30 -13.77 9.18
N ALA A 7 2.66 -13.26 8.00
CA ALA A 7 3.45 -12.03 7.91
C ALA A 7 2.71 -10.90 8.66
N PRO A 8 3.42 -10.00 9.35
CA PRO A 8 2.79 -8.87 10.02
C PRO A 8 1.99 -8.08 8.97
N THR A 9 0.69 -7.88 9.22
CA THR A 9 -0.12 -6.99 8.40
C THR A 9 0.33 -5.58 8.70
N THR A 10 1.13 -5.00 7.83
CA THR A 10 1.56 -3.61 7.94
C THR A 10 0.33 -2.72 7.79
N GLU A 11 -0.11 -2.07 8.87
CA GLU A 11 -1.15 -1.05 8.79
C GLU A 11 -0.76 0.01 7.75
N ILE A 12 -1.73 0.43 6.93
CA ILE A 12 -1.50 1.37 5.84
C ILE A 12 -1.11 2.73 6.43
N ARG A 13 0.11 3.17 6.16
CA ARG A 13 0.66 4.45 6.65
C ARG A 13 1.52 5.10 5.58
N ASN A 14 1.72 6.41 5.67
CA ASN A 14 2.64 7.20 4.84
C ASN A 14 2.43 7.01 3.33
N VAL A 15 1.18 6.84 2.90
CA VAL A 15 0.82 6.58 1.49
C VAL A 15 -0.34 7.45 1.09
N SER A 16 -0.24 8.02 -0.11
CA SER A 16 -1.35 8.70 -0.78
C SER A 16 -1.61 8.01 -2.11
N LYS A 17 -2.87 7.82 -2.45
CA LYS A 17 -3.30 7.25 -3.73
C LYS A 17 -4.40 8.11 -4.31
N THR A 18 -4.31 8.37 -5.60
CA THR A 18 -5.25 9.17 -6.36
C THR A 18 -5.79 8.35 -7.52
N TRP A 19 -7.11 8.31 -7.66
CA TRP A 19 -7.80 7.58 -8.72
C TRP A 19 -8.70 8.50 -9.53
N LYS A 20 -8.83 8.22 -10.82
CA LYS A 20 -9.98 8.65 -11.62
C LYS A 20 -11.09 7.62 -11.45
N ALA A 21 -12.25 8.07 -10.98
CA ALA A 21 -13.47 7.28 -10.87
C ALA A 21 -14.47 7.74 -11.94
N VAL A 22 -14.93 6.81 -12.77
CA VAL A 22 -16.03 7.01 -13.71
C VAL A 22 -17.22 6.21 -13.19
N LEU A 23 -18.35 6.87 -13.00
CA LEU A 23 -19.56 6.25 -12.46
C LEU A 23 -20.54 5.96 -13.59
N TYR A 24 -21.03 4.73 -13.64
CA TYR A 24 -22.10 4.33 -14.55
C TYR A 24 -23.36 3.97 -13.77
N GLY A 25 -24.51 4.18 -14.41
CA GLY A 25 -25.81 3.72 -13.94
C GLY A 25 -26.61 3.11 -15.07
N CYS A 26 -27.81 2.64 -14.76
CA CYS A 26 -28.80 2.21 -15.74
C CYS A 26 -30.16 2.84 -15.39
N TYR A 27 -30.99 3.08 -16.41
CA TYR A 27 -32.39 3.44 -16.17
C TYR A 27 -33.16 2.23 -15.67
N GLU A 28 -34.21 2.44 -14.88
CA GLU A 28 -35.03 1.37 -14.28
C GLU A 28 -35.56 0.34 -15.29
N SER A 29 -35.73 0.73 -16.56
CA SER A 29 -36.25 -0.12 -17.63
C SER A 29 -35.23 -0.49 -18.71
N GLY A 30 -33.93 -0.18 -18.54
CA GLY A 30 -32.94 -0.28 -19.61
C GLY A 30 -31.66 -1.01 -19.21
N SER A 31 -31.11 -1.82 -20.12
CA SER A 31 -29.83 -2.53 -19.94
C SER A 31 -28.61 -1.71 -20.34
N ALA A 32 -28.79 -0.53 -20.93
CA ALA A 32 -27.71 0.34 -21.36
C ALA A 32 -27.09 1.09 -20.18
N LYS A 33 -25.75 0.99 -20.04
CA LYS A 33 -25.00 1.78 -19.06
C LYS A 33 -24.91 3.23 -19.54
N VAL A 34 -25.20 4.17 -18.63
CA VAL A 34 -25.10 5.61 -18.86
C VAL A 34 -24.05 6.18 -17.92
N CYS A 35 -23.15 7.03 -18.44
CA CYS A 35 -22.17 7.74 -17.62
C CYS A 35 -22.90 8.75 -16.73
N LEU A 36 -22.81 8.57 -15.42
CA LEU A 36 -23.39 9.46 -14.41
C LEU A 36 -22.44 10.61 -14.06
N GLY A 37 -21.13 10.40 -14.22
CA GLY A 37 -20.13 11.43 -13.97
C GLY A 37 -18.74 10.86 -13.75
N GLU A 38 -17.77 11.77 -13.63
CA GLU A 38 -16.37 11.46 -13.35
C GLU A 38 -15.87 12.33 -12.19
N CYS A 39 -14.99 11.78 -11.37
CA CYS A 39 -14.30 12.53 -10.34
C CYS A 39 -12.91 11.95 -10.04
N VAL A 40 -12.05 12.78 -9.45
CA VAL A 40 -10.74 12.38 -8.95
C VAL A 40 -10.84 12.18 -7.45
N VAL A 41 -10.56 10.98 -6.95
CA VAL A 41 -10.60 10.67 -5.52
C VAL A 41 -9.18 10.49 -5.02
N THR A 42 -8.82 11.14 -3.93
CA THR A 42 -7.54 10.94 -3.25
C THR A 42 -7.78 10.44 -1.83
N LEU A 43 -7.10 9.35 -1.46
CA LEU A 43 -7.02 8.87 -0.08
C LEU A 43 -5.57 8.93 0.38
N SER A 44 -5.34 9.48 1.57
CA SER A 44 -4.01 9.56 2.18
C SER A 44 -4.04 9.00 3.59
N ALA A 45 -3.08 8.15 3.93
CA ALA A 45 -2.79 7.73 5.29
C ALA A 45 -1.47 8.36 5.74
N ASP A 46 -1.47 9.03 6.89
CA ASP A 46 -0.30 9.71 7.42
C ASP A 46 0.66 8.77 8.18
N GLY A 47 1.58 9.34 8.98
CA GLY A 47 2.55 8.60 9.76
C GLY A 47 1.94 7.70 10.85
N ASP A 48 0.81 8.13 11.39
CA ASP A 48 0.08 7.47 12.47
C ASP A 48 -1.02 6.53 11.94
N GLY A 49 -1.33 6.64 10.64
CA GLY A 49 -2.35 5.86 9.96
C GLY A 49 -3.70 6.57 9.90
N GLU A 50 -3.76 7.86 10.25
CA GLU A 50 -4.96 8.67 10.09
C GLU A 50 -5.25 8.86 8.60
N ILE A 51 -6.49 8.55 8.21
CA ILE A 51 -6.93 8.58 6.81
C ILE A 51 -7.65 9.89 6.54
N THR A 52 -7.17 10.62 5.54
CA THR A 52 -7.85 11.78 4.95
C THR A 52 -8.32 11.45 3.53
N ALA A 53 -9.40 12.10 3.11
CA ALA A 53 -10.00 11.88 1.81
C ALA A 53 -10.36 13.20 1.13
N SER A 54 -10.22 13.25 -0.19
CA SER A 54 -10.73 14.34 -1.02
C SER A 54 -11.35 13.83 -2.31
N ILE A 55 -12.30 14.59 -2.85
CA ILE A 55 -12.90 14.39 -4.16
C ILE A 55 -12.76 15.69 -4.94
N ASN A 56 -12.17 15.61 -6.13
CA ASN A 56 -11.83 16.76 -6.98
C ASN A 56 -11.01 17.84 -6.26
N GLY A 57 -10.15 17.42 -5.33
CA GLY A 57 -9.33 18.32 -4.51
C GLY A 57 -10.03 18.90 -3.29
N GLU A 58 -11.34 18.69 -3.12
CA GLU A 58 -12.09 19.15 -1.95
C GLU A 58 -12.10 18.09 -0.86
N ALA A 59 -11.71 18.48 0.36
CA ALA A 59 -11.73 17.58 1.51
C ALA A 59 -13.15 17.05 1.77
N CYS A 60 -13.26 15.76 2.07
CA CYS A 60 -14.55 15.13 2.32
C CYS A 60 -14.43 14.02 3.39
N PRO A 61 -15.56 13.59 3.99
CA PRO A 61 -15.56 12.44 4.89
C PRO A 61 -15.13 11.16 4.16
N TRP A 62 -14.35 10.31 4.85
CA TRP A 62 -13.89 9.03 4.30
C TRP A 62 -15.03 8.17 3.73
N ALA A 63 -16.17 8.09 4.44
CA ALA A 63 -17.32 7.30 4.01
C ALA A 63 -17.81 7.69 2.60
N ARG A 64 -17.82 8.99 2.28
CA ARG A 64 -18.22 9.47 0.95
C ARG A 64 -17.22 9.05 -0.13
N ALA A 65 -15.92 9.16 0.15
CA ALA A 65 -14.90 8.73 -0.80
C ALA A 65 -14.92 7.20 -1.01
N ASP A 66 -15.11 6.42 0.06
CA ASP A 66 -15.26 4.96 -0.01
C ASP A 66 -16.48 4.54 -0.83
N GLU A 67 -17.63 5.21 -0.64
CA GLU A 67 -18.83 5.00 -1.47
C GLU A 67 -18.55 5.20 -2.97
N VAL A 68 -17.90 6.31 -3.34
CA VAL A 68 -17.54 6.61 -4.73
C VAL A 68 -16.58 5.55 -5.30
N LEU A 69 -15.53 5.20 -4.56
CA LEU A 69 -14.55 4.20 -4.99
C LEU A 69 -15.19 2.82 -5.15
N ARG A 70 -16.09 2.42 -4.24
CA ARG A 70 -16.82 1.16 -4.34
C ARG A 70 -17.79 1.14 -5.51
N ALA A 71 -18.52 2.24 -5.74
CA ALA A 71 -19.43 2.37 -6.87
C ALA A 71 -18.67 2.29 -8.20
N ALA A 72 -17.58 3.04 -8.34
CA ALA A 72 -16.70 3.01 -9.51
C ALA A 72 -16.09 1.62 -9.74
N ARG A 73 -15.67 0.92 -8.68
CA ARG A 73 -15.13 -0.44 -8.78
C ARG A 73 -16.19 -1.48 -9.18
N ARG A 74 -17.43 -1.32 -8.74
CA ARG A 74 -18.51 -2.30 -8.94
C ARG A 74 -19.14 -2.18 -10.33
N ASP A 75 -19.55 -0.96 -10.69
CA ASP A 75 -20.39 -0.71 -11.86
C ASP A 75 -19.72 0.21 -12.89
N GLY A 76 -18.70 0.95 -12.45
CA GLY A 76 -17.97 2.00 -13.14
C GLY A 76 -16.62 1.58 -13.75
N GLU A 77 -15.73 2.56 -13.84
CA GLU A 77 -14.29 2.37 -14.07
C GLU A 77 -13.48 3.08 -12.99
N LEU A 78 -12.39 2.45 -12.55
CA LEU A 78 -11.48 3.01 -11.57
C LEU A 78 -10.03 2.87 -12.06
N THR A 79 -9.38 4.01 -12.31
CA THR A 79 -8.02 4.08 -12.81
C THR A 79 -7.13 4.74 -11.78
N LEU A 80 -6.08 4.05 -11.31
CA LEU A 80 -5.06 4.65 -10.45
C LEU A 80 -4.26 5.67 -11.27
N LEU A 81 -4.28 6.93 -10.85
CA LEU A 81 -3.54 8.02 -11.47
C LEU A 81 -2.16 8.17 -10.84
N GLU A 82 -2.11 8.13 -9.51
CA GLU A 82 -0.88 8.36 -8.75
C GLU A 82 -0.88 7.58 -7.45
N GLU A 83 0.31 7.11 -7.06
CA GLU A 83 0.58 6.57 -5.73
C GLU A 83 1.89 7.17 -5.22
N PHE A 84 1.80 7.93 -4.13
CA PHE A 84 2.93 8.49 -3.43
C PHE A 84 3.16 7.74 -2.11
N ARG A 85 4.42 7.45 -1.78
CA ARG A 85 4.81 6.87 -0.50
C ARG A 85 5.98 7.63 0.09
N THR A 86 5.91 7.96 1.38
CA THR A 86 7.07 8.48 2.09
C THR A 86 8.03 7.33 2.35
N THR A 87 9.20 7.37 1.72
CA THR A 87 10.22 6.32 1.84
C THR A 87 11.42 6.77 2.67
N ILE A 88 12.25 5.81 3.08
CA ILE A 88 13.50 6.07 3.78
C ILE A 88 14.59 6.56 2.83
N GLY A 89 15.50 7.39 3.35
CA GLY A 89 16.68 7.85 2.61
C GLY A 89 17.77 6.80 2.45
N LYS A 90 18.74 7.06 1.56
CA LYS A 90 19.91 6.19 1.32
C LYS A 90 20.67 5.78 2.60
N PRO A 91 20.93 6.68 3.58
CA PRO A 91 21.64 6.29 4.80
C PRO A 91 20.89 5.24 5.62
N ALA A 92 19.56 5.41 5.76
CA ALA A 92 18.71 4.45 6.47
C ALA A 92 18.64 3.12 5.72
N ALA A 93 18.48 3.13 4.39
CA ALA A 93 18.50 1.92 3.58
C ALA A 93 19.85 1.16 3.69
N SER A 94 20.97 1.87 3.74
CA SER A 94 22.29 1.28 3.98
C SER A 94 22.39 0.63 5.38
N ALA A 95 21.78 1.23 6.40
CA ALA A 95 21.72 0.63 7.73
C ALA A 95 20.91 -0.67 7.73
N VAL A 96 19.74 -0.70 7.08
CA VAL A 96 18.92 -1.91 6.92
C VAL A 96 19.70 -3.00 6.18
N HIS A 97 20.42 -2.63 5.11
CA HIS A 97 21.25 -3.55 4.35
C HIS A 97 22.32 -4.23 5.21
N ARG A 98 23.05 -3.44 6.02
CA ARG A 98 24.06 -3.97 6.95
C ARG A 98 23.44 -4.89 8.00
N GLU A 99 22.28 -4.52 8.52
CA GLU A 99 21.62 -5.30 9.56
C GLU A 99 21.08 -6.65 9.04
N LEU A 100 20.51 -6.68 7.83
CA LEU A 100 20.14 -7.94 7.17
C LEU A 100 21.35 -8.86 6.96
N GLY A 101 22.48 -8.30 6.56
CA GLY A 101 23.74 -9.04 6.45
C GLY A 101 24.22 -9.58 7.79
N ARG A 102 24.12 -8.78 8.87
CA ARG A 102 24.47 -9.17 10.24
C ARG A 102 23.60 -10.31 10.75
N LEU A 103 22.31 -10.31 10.40
CA LEU A 103 21.39 -11.39 10.74
C LEU A 103 21.72 -12.69 9.99
N GLY A 104 22.38 -12.61 8.83
CA GLY A 104 22.77 -13.76 8.02
C GLY A 104 21.98 -13.91 6.73
N VAL A 105 21.16 -12.92 6.37
CA VAL A 105 20.49 -12.89 5.06
C VAL A 105 21.55 -12.63 4.00
N ARG A 106 21.59 -13.47 2.95
CA ARG A 106 22.56 -13.27 1.86
C ARG A 106 22.14 -12.07 1.01
N HIS A 107 23.13 -11.30 0.54
CA HIS A 107 22.94 -10.09 -0.25
C HIS A 107 21.89 -10.19 -1.38
N PRO A 108 21.85 -11.27 -2.20
CA PRO A 108 20.85 -11.38 -3.27
C PRO A 108 19.40 -11.45 -2.78
N HIS A 109 19.18 -11.83 -1.51
CA HIS A 109 17.85 -12.06 -0.96
C HIS A 109 17.32 -10.89 -0.12
N HIS A 110 18.09 -9.81 0.07
CA HIS A 110 17.65 -8.67 0.89
C HIS A 110 16.34 -8.06 0.36
N TYR A 111 16.27 -7.84 -0.95
CA TYR A 111 15.09 -7.23 -1.58
C TYR A 111 13.93 -8.22 -1.66
N THR A 112 14.19 -9.48 -1.95
CA THR A 112 13.17 -10.52 -2.00
C THR A 112 12.51 -10.71 -0.63
N LEU A 113 13.30 -10.75 0.45
CA LEU A 113 12.78 -10.81 1.82
C LEU A 113 11.93 -9.58 2.12
N ALA A 114 12.42 -8.39 1.81
CA ALA A 114 11.67 -7.16 2.03
C ALA A 114 10.36 -7.13 1.22
N GLN A 115 10.35 -7.56 -0.05
CA GLN A 115 9.13 -7.68 -0.87
C GLN A 115 8.09 -8.59 -0.24
N VAL A 116 8.51 -9.72 0.35
CA VAL A 116 7.61 -10.64 1.07
C VAL A 116 6.97 -9.94 2.27
N VAL A 117 7.72 -9.10 2.98
CA VAL A 117 7.18 -8.40 4.15
C VAL A 117 6.25 -7.26 3.75
N VAL A 118 6.64 -6.45 2.75
CA VAL A 118 5.84 -5.28 2.35
C VAL A 118 4.73 -5.60 1.34
N GLN A 119 4.66 -6.84 0.87
CA GLN A 119 3.65 -7.34 -0.09
C GLN A 119 3.53 -6.46 -1.35
N ARG A 120 4.66 -5.90 -1.80
CA ARG A 120 4.76 -5.10 -3.01
C ARG A 120 6.14 -5.23 -3.63
N PRO A 121 6.26 -5.07 -4.96
CA PRO A 121 7.57 -5.03 -5.61
C PRO A 121 8.43 -3.88 -5.08
N ILE A 122 9.68 -4.20 -4.71
CA ILE A 122 10.72 -3.22 -4.45
C ILE A 122 12.02 -3.66 -5.12
N THR A 123 12.70 -2.74 -5.78
CA THR A 123 14.01 -2.94 -6.41
C THR A 123 15.15 -2.36 -5.57
N SER A 124 14.82 -1.62 -4.51
CA SER A 124 15.78 -1.02 -3.58
C SER A 124 15.17 -0.90 -2.18
N LEU A 125 16.00 -1.07 -1.14
CA LEU A 125 15.60 -0.81 0.25
C LEU A 125 15.25 0.67 0.50
N THR A 126 15.66 1.59 -0.36
CA THR A 126 15.22 3.00 -0.30
C THR A 126 13.73 3.17 -0.60
N GLN A 127 13.05 2.14 -1.11
CA GLN A 127 11.61 2.15 -1.34
C GLN A 127 10.82 1.70 -0.11
N LEU A 128 11.49 1.28 0.97
CA LEU A 128 10.83 1.02 2.25
C LEU A 128 10.35 2.31 2.88
N GLN A 129 9.24 2.24 3.60
CA GLN A 129 8.71 3.28 4.46
C GLN A 129 9.33 3.13 5.86
N PRO A 130 9.42 4.22 6.67
CA PRO A 130 10.06 4.15 7.99
C PRO A 130 9.52 3.04 8.89
N HIS A 131 8.20 2.83 8.91
CA HIS A 131 7.55 1.82 9.74
C HIS A 131 7.76 0.38 9.23
N GLU A 132 8.02 0.19 7.92
CA GLU A 132 8.27 -1.13 7.33
C GLU A 132 9.64 -1.69 7.74
N VAL A 133 10.60 -0.83 8.11
CA VAL A 133 11.96 -1.25 8.47
C VAL A 133 11.96 -2.26 9.62
N SER A 134 11.27 -1.94 10.72
CA SER A 134 11.22 -2.84 11.87
C SER A 134 10.53 -4.17 11.55
N ALA A 135 9.50 -4.15 10.70
CA ALA A 135 8.83 -5.36 10.25
C ALA A 135 9.76 -6.26 9.42
N VAL A 136 10.53 -5.67 8.50
CA VAL A 136 11.50 -6.39 7.66
C VAL A 136 12.58 -7.05 8.52
N LEU A 137 13.16 -6.31 9.45
CA LEU A 137 14.21 -6.81 10.34
C LEU A 137 13.68 -7.88 11.31
N GLY A 138 12.49 -7.66 11.87
CA GLY A 138 11.84 -8.64 12.75
C GLY A 138 11.52 -9.95 12.02
N TYR A 139 11.02 -9.87 10.79
CA TYR A 139 10.77 -11.05 9.96
C TYR A 139 12.07 -11.81 9.64
N ALA A 140 13.13 -11.11 9.26
CA ALA A 140 14.43 -11.73 9.00
C ALA A 140 14.99 -12.47 10.24
N ALA A 141 14.90 -11.84 11.42
CA ALA A 141 15.32 -12.46 12.66
C ALA A 141 14.50 -13.71 13.00
N ALA A 142 13.17 -13.66 12.87
CA ALA A 142 12.29 -14.79 13.14
C ALA A 142 12.51 -15.95 12.16
N LEU A 143 12.69 -15.66 10.87
CA LEU A 143 12.94 -16.66 9.83
C LEU A 143 14.23 -17.44 10.12
N LEU A 144 15.29 -16.77 10.56
CA LEU A 144 16.58 -17.38 10.84
C LEU A 144 16.61 -18.09 12.19
N ALA A 145 15.89 -17.59 13.20
CA ALA A 145 15.72 -18.28 14.47
C ALA A 145 14.92 -19.59 14.33
N GLY A 146 13.98 -19.66 13.38
CA GLY A 146 13.23 -20.89 13.07
C GLY A 146 13.92 -21.83 12.07
N ALA A 147 15.04 -21.41 11.48
CA ALA A 147 15.85 -22.22 10.56
C ALA A 147 17.08 -22.86 11.23
N ALA A 148 17.36 -22.50 12.48
CA ALA A 148 18.38 -23.09 13.34
C ALA A 148 17.80 -24.24 14.18
#